data_AF-A0A7X7DDE4-F1
#
_entry.id   AF-A0A7X7DDE4-F1
#
_cell.length_a   1.000
_cell.length_b   1.000
_cell.length_c   1.000
_cell.angle_alpha   90.00
_cell.angle_beta   90.00
_cell.angle_gamma   90.00
#
_symmetry.space_group_name_H-M   'P 1'
#
loop_
_entity.id
_entity.type
_entity.pdbx_description
1 polymer ?
#
loop_
_entity_poly.entity_id
_entity_poly.type
_entity_poly.pdbx_seq_one_letter_code
_entity_poly.pdbx_strand_id
1 'polypeptide(L)'
;AVDGTLPGTESTPDAEAAENRLGVVLAGISPHALDPDLADELVDVTDRLSMARRFYNDAVRDTRALRENTVVRVLRLAGRAPMPDYVELVDTPLSGT
;
A
#
# COMPACT_ATOMS: atom_id res chain seq x y z
N ALA A 1 24.53 11.78 5.86
CA ALA A 1 23.27 11.01 5.90
C ALA A 1 22.63 11.23 4.54
N VAL A 2 22.69 10.23 3.67
CA VAL A 2 22.03 10.26 2.36
C VAL A 2 20.61 9.80 2.61
N ASP A 3 19.66 10.62 2.21
CA ASP A 3 18.23 10.39 2.30
C ASP A 3 17.87 9.04 1.69
N GLY A 4 17.07 8.27 2.40
CA GLY A 4 16.75 6.87 2.09
C GLY A 4 15.70 6.70 0.98
N THR A 5 15.28 7.79 0.34
CA THR A 5 14.31 7.80 -0.74
C THR A 5 14.82 7.01 -1.93
N LEU A 6 14.17 5.87 -2.21
CA LEU A 6 14.25 5.24 -3.52
C LEU A 6 13.54 6.17 -4.52
N PRO A 7 14.11 6.44 -5.71
CA PRO A 7 13.48 7.31 -6.70
C PRO A 7 12.09 6.74 -7.07
N GLY A 8 11.04 7.44 -6.66
CA GLY A 8 9.63 7.06 -6.88
C GLY A 8 8.76 6.86 -5.62
N THR A 9 9.29 7.01 -4.40
CA THR A 9 8.52 6.75 -3.15
C THR A 9 8.07 8.00 -2.39
N GLU A 10 8.17 9.19 -2.97
CA GLU A 10 7.80 10.44 -2.30
C GLU A 10 6.33 10.78 -2.58
N SER A 11 5.39 10.09 -1.93
CA SER A 11 4.05 10.66 -1.79
C SER A 11 4.19 11.90 -0.92
N THR A 12 3.98 13.07 -1.49
CA THR A 12 3.95 14.29 -0.68
C THR A 12 2.85 14.13 0.40
N PRO A 13 3.02 14.68 1.61
CA PRO A 13 2.02 14.55 2.67
C PRO A 13 0.62 15.00 2.23
N ASP A 14 0.56 15.94 1.28
CA ASP A 14 -0.68 16.42 0.66
C ASP A 14 -1.30 15.38 -0.28
N ALA A 15 -0.48 14.67 -1.07
CA ALA A 15 -0.92 13.58 -1.92
C ALA A 15 -1.48 12.39 -1.10
N GLU A 16 -0.75 11.97 -0.06
CA GLU A 16 -1.22 10.91 0.84
C GLU A 16 -2.54 11.28 1.53
N ALA A 17 -2.68 12.51 2.01
CA ALA A 17 -3.92 13.00 2.60
C ALA A 17 -5.07 13.07 1.59
N ALA A 18 -4.79 13.46 0.34
CA ALA A 18 -5.76 13.50 -0.74
C ALA A 18 -6.24 12.09 -1.14
N GLU A 19 -5.32 11.13 -1.25
CA GLU A 19 -5.62 9.72 -1.54
C GLU A 19 -6.46 9.08 -0.43
N ASN A 20 -6.09 9.29 0.84
CA ASN A 20 -6.87 8.80 1.97
C ASN A 20 -8.30 9.37 1.98
N ARG A 21 -8.44 10.67 1.71
CA ARG A 21 -9.77 11.30 1.60
C ARG A 21 -10.58 10.71 0.45
N LEU A 22 -9.95 10.46 -0.70
CA LEU A 22 -10.61 9.83 -1.84
C LEU A 22 -11.11 8.43 -1.47
N GLY A 23 -10.29 7.60 -0.83
CA GLY A 23 -10.68 6.27 -0.37
C GLY A 23 -11.90 6.30 0.55
N VAL A 24 -11.95 7.24 1.49
CA VAL A 24 -13.12 7.44 2.38
C VAL A 24 -14.37 7.83 1.60
N VAL A 25 -14.25 8.74 0.63
CA VAL A 25 -15.39 9.16 -0.19
C VAL A 25 -15.91 8.00 -1.04
N LEU A 26 -15.02 7.26 -1.70
CA LEU A 26 -15.39 6.10 -2.52
C LEU A 26 -16.05 5.00 -1.70
N ALA A 27 -15.57 4.75 -0.46
CA ALA A 27 -16.15 3.74 0.41
C ALA A 27 -17.59 4.06 0.89
N GLY A 28 -17.99 5.33 0.81
CA GLY A 28 -19.37 5.75 1.11
C GLY A 28 -20.34 5.61 -0.07
N ILE A 29 -19.85 5.30 -1.27
CA ILE A 29 -20.68 5.18 -2.48
C ILE A 29 -21.31 3.79 -2.52
N SER A 30 -22.65 3.73 -2.64
CA SER A 30 -23.34 2.48 -2.91
C SER A 30 -23.15 2.09 -4.38
N PRO A 31 -22.65 0.88 -4.71
CA PRO A 31 -22.50 0.42 -6.09
C PRO A 31 -23.82 0.40 -6.86
N HIS A 32 -24.95 0.22 -6.18
CA HIS A 32 -26.28 0.21 -6.80
C HIS A 32 -26.78 1.59 -7.25
N ALA A 33 -26.13 2.66 -6.79
CA ALA A 33 -26.43 4.02 -7.22
C ALA A 33 -25.58 4.48 -8.43
N LEU A 34 -24.64 3.63 -8.87
CA LEU A 34 -23.77 3.90 -10.02
C LEU A 34 -24.33 3.29 -11.30
N ASP A 35 -23.85 3.81 -12.43
CA ASP A 35 -23.97 3.11 -13.71
C ASP A 35 -23.29 1.72 -13.58
N PRO A 36 -23.88 0.64 -14.12
CA PRO A 36 -23.36 -0.72 -13.94
C PRO A 36 -21.91 -0.87 -14.43
N ASP A 37 -21.53 -0.20 -15.53
CA ASP A 37 -20.16 -0.30 -16.05
C ASP A 37 -19.16 0.34 -15.08
N LEU A 38 -19.54 1.45 -14.44
CA LEU A 38 -18.72 2.14 -13.45
C LEU A 38 -18.65 1.39 -12.12
N ALA A 39 -19.74 0.71 -11.74
CA ALA A 39 -19.75 -0.16 -10.56
C ALA A 39 -18.77 -1.33 -10.73
N ASP A 40 -18.78 -1.97 -11.89
CA ASP A 40 -17.87 -3.08 -12.22
C ASP A 40 -16.42 -2.61 -12.28
N GLU A 41 -16.14 -1.45 -12.87
CA GLU A 41 -14.80 -0.85 -12.88
C GLU A 41 -14.29 -0.56 -11.46
N LEU A 42 -15.14 0.01 -10.60
CA LEU A 42 -14.78 0.31 -9.21
C LEU A 42 -14.44 -0.97 -8.44
N VAL A 43 -15.20 -2.04 -8.63
CA VAL A 43 -14.93 -3.34 -8.01
C VAL A 43 -13.60 -3.92 -8.49
N ASP A 44 -13.38 -3.98 -9.81
CA ASP A 44 -12.13 -4.51 -10.39
C ASP A 44 -10.89 -3.72 -9.93
N VAL A 45 -10.96 -2.39 -9.91
CA VAL A 45 -9.87 -1.53 -9.43
C VAL A 45 -9.62 -1.75 -7.93
N THR A 46 -10.68 -1.86 -7.12
CA THR A 46 -10.56 -2.10 -5.67
C THR A 46 -9.94 -3.47 -5.37
N ASP A 47 -10.28 -4.49 -6.14
CA ASP A 47 -9.69 -5.82 -6.03
C ASP A 47 -8.21 -5.82 -6.38
N ARG A 48 -7.84 -5.19 -7.51
CA ARG A 48 -6.43 -5.06 -7.92
C ARG A 48 -5.62 -4.26 -6.91
N LEU A 49 -6.17 -3.18 -6.38
CA LEU A 49 -5.54 -2.37 -5.33
C LEU A 49 -5.30 -3.20 -4.06
N SER A 50 -6.29 -3.99 -3.64
CA SER A 50 -6.18 -4.89 -2.49
C SER A 50 -5.09 -5.94 -2.67
N MET A 51 -4.95 -6.49 -3.88
CA MET A 51 -3.86 -7.41 -4.23
C MET A 51 -2.49 -6.71 -4.18
N ALA A 52 -2.37 -5.54 -4.80
CA ALA A 52 -1.13 -4.76 -4.81
C ALA A 52 -0.65 -4.43 -3.39
N ARG A 53 -1.57 -4.05 -2.50
CA ARG A 53 -1.27 -3.78 -1.09
C ARG A 53 -0.71 -5.01 -0.37
N ARG A 54 -1.34 -6.17 -0.57
CA ARG A 54 -0.85 -7.44 0.01
C ARG A 54 0.55 -7.77 -0.49
N PHE A 55 0.76 -7.69 -1.80
CA PHE A 55 2.07 -7.93 -2.41
C PHE A 55 3.15 -7.00 -1.85
N TYR A 56 2.85 -5.72 -1.71
CA TYR A 56 3.76 -4.77 -1.07
C TYR A 56 4.08 -5.17 0.38
N ASN A 57 3.06 -5.44 1.19
CA ASN A 57 3.24 -5.81 2.59
C ASN A 57 4.00 -7.13 2.77
N ASP A 58 3.81 -8.09 1.87
CA ASP A 58 4.57 -9.34 1.85
C ASP A 58 6.04 -9.07 1.51
N ALA A 59 6.33 -8.21 0.54
CA ALA A 59 7.71 -7.78 0.25
C ALA A 59 8.36 -7.04 1.46
N VAL A 60 7.61 -6.20 2.17
CA VAL A 60 8.08 -5.55 3.41
C VAL A 60 8.35 -6.62 4.48
N ARG A 61 7.46 -7.59 4.66
CA ARG A 61 7.65 -8.67 5.63
C ARG A 61 8.89 -9.50 5.30
N ASP A 62 9.06 -9.91 4.05
CA ASP A 62 10.18 -10.74 3.60
C ASP A 62 11.52 -10.01 3.77
N THR A 63 11.57 -8.72 3.43
CA THR A 63 12.77 -7.90 3.61
C THR A 63 13.12 -7.69 5.08
N ARG A 64 12.13 -7.49 5.96
CA ARG A 64 12.35 -7.40 7.41
C ARG A 64 12.85 -8.73 7.98
N ALA A 65 12.20 -9.85 7.66
CA ALA A 65 12.62 -11.18 8.09
C ALA A 65 14.03 -11.54 7.60
N LEU A 66 14.37 -11.18 6.36
CA LEU A 66 15.71 -11.38 5.80
C LEU A 66 16.77 -10.57 6.54
N ARG A 67 16.46 -9.33 6.96
CA ARG A 67 17.39 -8.47 7.72
C ARG A 67 17.62 -8.94 9.15
N GLU A 68 16.70 -9.70 9.72
CA GLU A 68 16.89 -10.35 11.03
C GLU A 68 17.85 -11.54 10.95
N ASN A 69 18.07 -12.10 9.76
CA ASN A 69 18.96 -13.24 9.57
C ASN A 69 20.43 -12.90 9.86
N THR A 70 21.08 -13.70 10.71
CA THR A 70 22.47 -13.52 11.13
C THR A 70 23.45 -13.45 9.95
N VAL A 71 23.24 -14.23 8.88
CA VAL A 71 24.12 -14.23 7.70
C VAL A 71 24.07 -12.87 6.99
N VAL A 72 22.87 -12.33 6.79
CA VAL A 72 22.64 -11.02 6.15
C VAL A 72 23.26 -9.89 6.97
N ARG A 73 23.18 -9.98 8.31
CA ARG A 73 23.78 -9.01 9.24
C ARG A 73 25.31 -9.07 9.24
N VAL A 74 25.88 -10.28 9.34
CA VAL A 74 27.34 -10.48 9.39
C VAL A 74 27.99 -10.07 8.07
N LEU A 75 27.36 -10.41 6.94
CA LEU A 75 27.84 -10.04 5.61
C LEU A 75 27.43 -8.63 5.18
N ARG A 76 26.68 -7.89 6.01
CA ARG A 76 26.18 -6.52 5.75
C ARG A 76 25.45 -6.38 4.40
N LEU A 77 24.70 -7.40 3.99
CA LEU A 77 24.05 -7.45 2.67
C LEU A 77 22.90 -6.44 2.52
N ALA A 78 22.34 -5.95 3.63
CA ALA A 78 21.36 -4.87 3.62
C ALA A 78 21.97 -3.47 3.33
N GLY A 79 23.29 -3.34 3.40
CA GLY A 79 23.99 -2.09 3.13
C GLY A 79 23.50 -0.92 3.98
N ARG A 80 23.14 0.19 3.31
CA ARG A 80 22.63 1.44 3.92
C ARG A 80 21.13 1.65 3.68
N ALA A 81 20.43 0.67 3.12
CA ALA A 81 19.03 0.84 2.80
C ALA A 81 18.20 1.00 4.10
N PRO A 82 17.31 2.00 4.18
CA PRO A 82 16.42 2.17 5.34
C PRO A 82 15.54 0.93 5.53
N MET A 83 14.99 0.76 6.73
CA MET A 83 14.02 -0.30 6.98
C MET A 83 12.73 0.06 6.25
N PRO A 84 12.14 -0.84 5.45
CA PRO A 84 10.88 -0.55 4.78
C PRO A 84 9.74 -0.53 5.80
N ASP A 85 8.76 0.34 5.60
CA ASP A 85 7.58 0.50 6.44
C ASP A 85 6.34 -0.12 5.79
N TYR A 86 5.40 -0.58 6.62
CA TYR A 86 4.14 -1.13 6.11
C TYR A 86 3.24 0.00 5.62
N VAL A 87 2.44 -0.29 4.60
CA VAL A 87 1.41 0.65 4.15
C VAL A 87 0.17 0.49 5.03
N GLU A 88 -0.21 1.57 5.72
CA GLU A 88 -1.42 1.67 6.55
C GLU A 88 -2.51 2.44 5.78
N LEU A 89 -3.39 1.74 5.05
CA LEU A 89 -4.63 2.33 4.51
C LEU A 89 -5.82 1.88 5.37
N VAL A 90 -6.70 2.81 5.72
CA VAL A 90 -7.97 2.51 6.38
C VAL A 90 -8.87 1.81 5.37
N ASP A 91 -8.85 0.48 5.36
CA ASP A 91 -9.82 -0.31 4.61
C ASP A 91 -11.15 -0.31 5.38
N THR A 92 -12.13 0.46 4.92
CA THR A 92 -13.53 0.12 5.21
C THR A 92 -13.89 -1.03 4.27
N PRO A 93 -14.16 -2.25 4.78
CA PRO A 93 -14.70 -3.28 3.92
C PRO A 93 -16.05 -2.79 3.42
N LEU A 94 -16.22 -2.75 2.09
CA LEU A 94 -17.54 -2.59 1.47
C LEU A 94 -18.33 -3.87 1.76
N SER A 95 -18.83 -4.02 3.00
CA SER A 95 -19.74 -5.09 3.35
C SER A 95 -21.06 -4.82 2.65
N GLY A 96 -21.22 -5.44 1.48
CA GLY A 96 -22.48 -5.49 0.77
C GLY A 96 -23.59 -6.06 1.66
N THR A 97 -24.54 -5.20 2.00
CA THR A 97 -25.97 -5.55 2.15
C THR A 97 -26.63 -5.30 0.82
#